data_AF-A0A958TGS3-F1
#
_entry.id   AF-A0A958TGS3-F1
#
_cell.length_a   1.000
_cell.length_b   1.000
_cell.length_c   1.000
_cell.angle_alpha   90.00
_cell.angle_beta   90.00
_cell.angle_gamma   90.00
#
_symmetry.space_group_name_H-M   'P 1'
#
loop_
_entity.id
_entity.type
_entity.pdbx_description
1 polymer ?
#
loop_
_entity_poly.entity_id
_entity_poly.type
_entity_poly.pdbx_seq_one_letter_code
_entity_poly.pdbx_strand_id
1 'polypeptide(L)'
;MLQQESRLKVADNTGAKEVLTIRVLGGTKRRYASVGDKIVVSVKDATPNGNVKKGAVSTAVVVRTVKEVRRPDGSYIRFDDNACVLLNQ
;
A
#
# COMPACT_ATOMS: atom_id res chain seq x y z
N MET A 1 -3.67 9.18 3.51
CA MET A 1 -2.37 9.20 4.20
C MET A 1 -2.26 7.92 4.94
N LEU A 2 -1.19 7.18 4.68
CA LEU A 2 -0.94 5.86 5.25
C LEU A 2 0.30 5.96 6.13
N GLN A 3 0.28 5.29 7.27
CA GLN A 3 1.39 5.26 8.21
C GLN A 3 1.70 3.81 8.61
N GLN A 4 2.70 3.62 9.47
CA GLN A 4 2.94 2.33 10.09
C GLN A 4 1.66 1.78 10.75
N GLU A 5 1.46 0.46 10.69
CA GLU A 5 0.25 -0.26 11.12
C GLU A 5 -1.03 0.01 10.29
N SER A 6 -0.97 0.79 9.21
CA SER A 6 -2.13 0.98 8.32
C SER A 6 -2.42 -0.29 7.52
N ARG A 7 -3.71 -0.66 7.43
CA ARG A 7 -4.20 -1.75 6.56
C ARG A 7 -4.55 -1.26 5.18
N LEU A 8 -4.19 -2.04 4.17
CA LEU A 8 -4.51 -1.77 2.77
C LEU A 8 -5.00 -3.03 2.08
N LYS A 9 -5.89 -2.84 1.10
CA LYS A 9 -6.23 -3.88 0.15
C LYS A 9 -5.12 -4.03 -0.89
N VAL A 10 -4.90 -5.24 -1.35
CA VAL A 10 -4.01 -5.52 -2.47
C VAL A 10 -4.81 -5.46 -3.76
N ALA A 11 -4.35 -4.66 -4.73
CA ALA A 11 -5.01 -4.42 -6.01
C ALA A 11 -4.20 -5.03 -7.17
N ASP A 12 -3.82 -6.30 -7.03
CA ASP A 12 -3.09 -7.08 -8.03
C ASP A 12 -3.57 -8.54 -8.09
N ASN A 13 -2.96 -9.36 -8.95
CA ASN A 13 -3.26 -10.77 -9.15
C ASN A 13 -2.28 -11.72 -8.42
N THR A 14 -1.51 -11.25 -7.44
CA THR A 14 -0.55 -12.09 -6.68
C THR A 14 -1.23 -13.09 -5.75
N GLY A 15 -2.50 -12.84 -5.44
CA GLY A 15 -3.30 -13.62 -4.51
C GLY A 15 -3.27 -13.12 -3.07
N ALA A 16 -2.49 -12.08 -2.75
CA ALA A 16 -2.65 -11.35 -1.48
C ALA A 16 -3.94 -10.52 -1.51
N LYS A 17 -4.61 -10.37 -0.36
CA LYS A 17 -5.90 -9.64 -0.23
C LYS A 17 -5.76 -8.41 0.64
N GLU A 18 -5.12 -8.58 1.80
CA GLU A 18 -4.90 -7.51 2.77
C GLU A 18 -3.46 -7.53 3.25
N VAL A 19 -2.89 -6.33 3.41
CA VAL A 19 -1.55 -6.11 3.95
C VAL A 19 -1.56 -5.10 5.08
N LEU A 20 -0.54 -5.18 5.93
CA LEU A 20 -0.22 -4.19 6.97
C LEU A 20 1.07 -3.46 6.59
N THR A 21 1.06 -2.14 6.68
CA THR A 21 2.26 -1.31 6.49
C THR A 21 3.21 -1.43 7.67
N ILE A 22 4.43 -1.88 7.42
CA ILE A 22 5.52 -1.96 8.41
C ILE A 22 6.32 -0.67 8.41
N ARG A 23 6.62 -0.12 7.22
CA ARG A 23 7.50 1.05 7.09
C ARG A 23 7.19 1.86 5.85
N VAL A 24 7.23 3.18 5.99
CA VAL A 24 7.21 4.13 4.88
C VAL A 24 8.65 4.42 4.43
N LEU A 25 8.94 4.25 3.14
CA LEU A 25 10.28 4.46 2.57
C LEU A 25 10.47 5.91 2.08
N GLY A 26 11.72 6.32 1.86
CA GLY A 26 12.05 7.63 1.26
C GLY A 26 12.52 8.70 2.24
N GLY A 27 13.14 8.33 3.37
CA GLY A 27 13.86 9.27 4.22
C GLY A 27 13.76 8.97 5.73
N THR A 28 14.53 9.73 6.51
CA THR A 28 14.53 9.66 7.98
C THR A 28 13.29 10.32 8.54
N LYS A 29 12.66 9.70 9.56
CA LYS A 29 11.44 10.19 10.25
C LYS A 29 10.22 10.45 9.34
N ARG A 30 10.18 9.88 8.13
CA ARG A 30 9.01 9.98 7.26
C ARG A 30 7.80 9.28 7.90
N ARG A 31 6.71 10.03 8.10
CA ARG A 31 5.51 9.54 8.82
C ARG A 31 4.43 8.98 7.91
N TYR A 32 4.24 9.59 6.74
CA TYR A 32 3.11 9.29 5.86
C TYR A 32 3.54 8.92 4.44
N ALA A 33 2.83 7.96 3.87
CA ALA A 33 2.81 7.62 2.46
C ALA A 33 1.51 8.12 1.81
N SER A 34 1.64 8.55 0.55
CA SER A 34 0.58 8.92 -0.38
C SER A 34 0.66 8.07 -1.65
N VAL A 35 -0.25 8.28 -2.60
CA VAL A 35 -0.22 7.62 -3.92
C VAL A 35 1.15 7.81 -4.58
N GLY A 36 1.73 6.71 -5.07
CA GLY A 36 3.05 6.64 -5.69
C GLY A 36 4.21 6.33 -4.73
N ASP A 37 4.00 6.43 -3.41
CA ASP A 37 5.05 6.11 -2.44
C ASP A 37 5.27 4.61 -2.29
N LYS A 38 6.53 4.22 -2.11
CA LYS A 38 6.92 2.86 -1.76
C LYS A 38 6.83 2.63 -0.25
N ILE A 39 6.28 1.48 0.13
CA ILE A 39 6.11 1.04 1.51
C ILE A 39 6.55 -0.42 1.66
N VAL A 40 7.02 -0.80 2.84
CA VAL A 40 7.24 -2.19 3.21
C VAL A 40 6.00 -2.69 3.93
N VAL A 41 5.50 -3.85 3.52
CA VAL A 41 4.25 -4.42 4.01
C VAL A 41 4.40 -5.89 4.40
N SER A 42 3.59 -6.35 5.36
CA SER A 42 3.38 -7.78 5.65
C SER A 42 1.99 -8.20 5.18
N VAL A 43 1.92 -9.33 4.48
CA VAL A 43 0.65 -9.92 4.04
C VAL A 43 -0.11 -10.50 5.23
N LYS A 44 -1.37 -10.12 5.36
CA LYS A 44 -2.23 -10.51 6.49
C LYS A 44 -3.36 -11.43 6.08
N ASP A 45 -3.82 -11.31 4.83
CA ASP A 45 -4.73 -12.25 4.20
C ASP A 45 -4.27 -12.57 2.77
N ALA A 46 -4.38 -13.83 2.40
CA ALA A 46 -3.99 -14.35 1.08
C ALA A 46 -4.92 -15.50 0.68
N THR A 47 -5.14 -15.62 -0.63
CA THR A 47 -5.83 -16.76 -1.22
C THR A 47 -5.02 -18.05 -1.03
N PRO A 48 -5.66 -19.21 -0.82
CA PRO A 48 -4.95 -20.48 -0.59
C PRO A 48 -3.97 -20.84 -1.73
N ASN A 49 -4.41 -20.62 -2.97
CA ASN A 49 -3.66 -20.91 -4.20
C ASN A 49 -2.80 -19.73 -4.67
N GLY A 50 -2.72 -18.64 -3.89
CA GLY A 50 -1.93 -17.46 -4.23
C GLY A 50 -0.43 -17.72 -4.19
N ASN A 51 0.29 -16.96 -5.02
CA ASN A 51 1.75 -16.99 -5.10
C ASN A 51 2.41 -16.45 -3.83
N VAL A 52 1.72 -15.56 -3.11
CA VAL A 52 2.20 -14.97 -1.87
C VAL A 52 1.48 -15.58 -0.67
N LYS A 53 2.23 -15.94 0.37
CA LYS A 53 1.70 -16.54 1.60
C LYS A 53 1.46 -15.48 2.68
N LYS A 54 0.49 -15.74 3.55
CA LYS A 54 0.25 -14.94 4.76
C LYS A 54 1.53 -14.88 5.59
N GLY A 55 1.85 -13.69 6.11
CA GLY A 55 3.07 -13.41 6.87
C GLY A 55 4.24 -12.95 6.02
N ALA A 56 4.24 -13.19 4.70
CA ALA A 56 5.30 -12.74 3.82
C ALA A 56 5.47 -11.20 3.88
N VAL A 57 6.72 -10.76 3.84
CA VAL A 57 7.08 -9.33 3.79
C VAL A 57 7.43 -8.98 2.35
N SER A 58 6.86 -7.89 1.83
CA SER A 58 7.13 -7.42 0.48
C SER A 58 7.19 -5.89 0.43
N THR A 59 7.75 -5.35 -0.66
CA THR A 59 7.63 -3.93 -0.98
C THR A 59 6.37 -3.73 -1.81
N ALA A 60 5.67 -2.63 -1.61
CA ALA A 60 4.48 -2.27 -2.38
C ALA A 60 4.50 -0.79 -2.75
N VAL A 61 3.75 -0.43 -3.78
CA VAL A 61 3.46 0.97 -4.13
C VAL A 61 2.01 1.29 -3.82
N VAL A 62 1.76 2.43 -3.19
CA VAL A 62 0.40 2.91 -2.91
C VAL A 62 -0.24 3.40 -4.21
N VAL A 63 -1.43 2.89 -4.55
CA VAL A 63 -2.15 3.28 -5.78
C VAL A 63 -3.45 4.03 -5.52
N ARG A 64 -4.08 3.82 -4.36
CA ARG A 64 -5.29 4.55 -3.94
C ARG A 64 -5.21 4.95 -2.48
N THR A 65 -5.72 6.13 -2.17
CA THR A 65 -5.86 6.62 -0.80
C THR A 65 -7.19 7.31 -0.55
N VAL A 66 -7.73 7.12 0.65
CA VAL A 66 -8.92 7.83 1.15
C VAL A 66 -8.63 9.31 1.45
N LYS A 67 -7.38 9.66 1.74
CA LYS A 67 -7.01 11.08 1.82
C LYS A 67 -6.89 11.63 0.40
N GLU A 68 -7.44 12.81 0.18
CA GLU A 68 -7.33 13.53 -1.07
C GLU A 68 -5.88 13.86 -1.42
N VAL A 69 -5.54 13.72 -2.70
CA VAL A 69 -4.26 14.13 -3.28
C VAL A 69 -4.52 15.30 -4.22
N ARG A 70 -3.80 16.40 -4.00
CA ARG A 70 -3.87 17.59 -4.84
C ARG A 70 -3.04 17.38 -6.11
N ARG A 71 -3.61 17.72 -7.26
CA ARG A 71 -2.94 17.72 -8.57
C ARG A 71 -2.37 19.10 -8.91
N PRO A 72 -1.41 19.20 -9.84
CA PRO A 72 -0.81 20.48 -10.24
C PRO A 72 -1.81 21.50 -10.78
N ASP A 73 -2.89 21.03 -11.42
CA ASP A 73 -4.00 21.85 -11.92
C ASP A 73 -4.91 22.41 -10.81
N GLY A 74 -4.65 22.08 -9.54
CA GLY A 74 -5.43 22.51 -8.38
C GLY A 74 -6.61 21.61 -8.04
N SER A 75 -6.95 20.63 -8.90
CA SER A 75 -7.98 19.64 -8.61
C SER A 75 -7.54 18.64 -7.52
N TYR A 76 -8.50 17.94 -6.92
CA TYR A 76 -8.25 16.90 -5.91
C TYR A 76 -8.83 15.57 -6.38
N ILE A 77 -8.10 14.49 -6.13
CA ILE A 77 -8.60 13.11 -6.30
C ILE A 77 -8.65 12.41 -4.96
N ARG A 78 -9.73 11.66 -4.71
CA ARG A 78 -9.94 10.84 -3.52
C ARG A 78 -10.58 9.51 -3.94
N PHE A 79 -10.19 8.43 -3.29
CA PHE A 79 -10.75 7.10 -3.50
C PHE A 79 -11.55 6.65 -2.27
N ASP A 80 -12.41 5.65 -2.45
CA ASP A 80 -13.21 5.10 -1.36
C ASP A 80 -12.41 4.17 -0.44
N ASP A 81 -11.29 3.64 -0.92
CA ASP A 81 -10.42 2.74 -0.17
C ASP A 81 -8.92 3.05 -0.31
N ASN A 82 -8.14 2.45 0.60
CA ASN A 82 -6.69 2.45 0.51
C ASN A 82 -6.23 1.15 -0.14
N ALA A 83 -5.40 1.25 -1.17
CA ALA A 83 -4.89 0.08 -1.87
C ALA A 83 -3.44 0.24 -2.30
N CYS A 84 -2.76 -0.89 -2.41
CA CYS A 84 -1.41 -0.99 -2.94
C CYS A 84 -1.28 -2.15 -3.95
N VAL A 85 -0.21 -2.08 -4.75
CA VAL A 85 0.24 -3.17 -5.63
C VAL A 85 1.58 -3.67 -5.12
N LEU A 86 1.74 -4.99 -4.99
CA LEU A 86 3.00 -5.58 -4.58
C LEU A 86 4.03 -5.42 -5.70
N LEU A 87 5.27 -5.12 -5.31
CA LEU A 87 6.40 -5.04 -6.22
C LEU A 87 7.25 -6.30 -6.11
N ASN A 88 7.83 -6.70 -7.23
CA ASN A 88 8.92 -7.67 -7.23
C ASN A 88 10.18 -7.00 -6.64
N GLN A 89 11.12 -7.85 -6.20
CA GLN A 89 12.48 -7.39 -5.90
C GLN A 89 13.16 -6.88 -7.17
#